data_AF-A0A1C5C822-F1
#
_entry.id   AF-A0A1C5C822-F1
#
_cell.length_a   1.000
_cell.length_b   1.000
_cell.length_c   1.000
_cell.angle_alpha   90.00
_cell.angle_beta   90.00
_cell.angle_gamma   90.00
#
_symmetry.space_group_name_H-M   'P 1'
#
loop_
_entity.id
_entity.type
_entity.pdbx_description
1 polymer ?
#
loop_
_entity_poly.entity_id
_entity_poly.type
_entity_poly.pdbx_seq_one_letter_code
_entity_poly.pdbx_strand_id
1 'polypeptide(L)'
;MSYGYPPPQPDRQPSPYQQWPAAEVEIVNHSGARASCIVNVEFMDGDGTRHGEGPASSSSLDAGQKSVDGAQGLGKFTGRLTCRVAQVSRFPTR
;
A
#
# COMPACT_ATOMS: atom_id res chain seq x y z
N MET A 1 -31.08 7.35 -1.21
CA MET A 1 -30.30 6.98 -0.01
C MET A 1 -28.85 7.32 -0.34
N SER A 2 -28.35 8.47 0.12
CA SER A 2 -27.00 8.96 -0.21
C SER A 2 -26.07 8.60 0.95
N TYR A 3 -25.07 7.75 0.70
CA TYR A 3 -23.99 7.52 1.66
C TYR A 3 -23.04 8.71 1.59
N GLY A 4 -23.34 9.76 2.34
CA GLY A 4 -22.40 10.86 2.56
C GLY A 4 -21.26 10.36 3.45
N TYR A 5 -20.01 10.49 2.99
CA TYR A 5 -18.85 10.36 3.87
C TYR A 5 -19.03 11.33 5.06
N PRO A 6 -18.86 10.87 6.31
CA PRO A 6 -18.94 11.78 7.45
C PRO A 6 -17.87 12.87 7.31
N PRO A 7 -18.19 14.14 7.65
CA PRO A 7 -17.23 15.22 7.58
C PRO A 7 -16.03 14.90 8.50
N PRO A 8 -14.80 15.22 8.08
CA PRO A 8 -13.62 15.02 8.91
C PRO A 8 -13.80 15.79 10.23
N GLN A 9 -13.75 15.08 11.37
CA GLN A 9 -13.88 15.68 12.70
C GLN A 9 -12.59 16.44 13.05
N PRO A 10 -12.62 17.77 13.22
CA PRO A 10 -11.41 18.60 13.40
C PRO A 10 -10.60 18.31 14.67
N ASP A 11 -11.21 17.68 15.68
CA ASP A 11 -10.69 17.66 17.05
C ASP A 11 -10.13 16.29 17.49
N ARG A 12 -10.08 15.31 16.59
CA ARG A 12 -9.33 14.05 16.82
C ARG A 12 -7.93 14.19 16.24
N GLN A 13 -7.09 14.97 16.91
CA GLN A 13 -5.65 14.89 16.73
C GLN A 13 -5.26 13.40 16.81
N PRO A 14 -4.70 12.78 15.75
CA PRO A 14 -4.08 11.48 15.91
C PRO A 14 -3.10 11.59 17.08
N SER A 15 -3.14 10.66 18.03
CA SER A 15 -2.05 10.53 19.00
C SER A 15 -0.73 10.55 18.23
N PRO A 16 0.34 11.25 18.68
CA PRO A 16 1.62 11.29 17.97
C PRO A 16 2.23 9.89 17.76
N TYR A 17 1.72 8.88 18.47
CA TYR A 17 2.11 7.47 18.38
C TYR A 17 1.17 6.62 17.52
N GLN A 18 0.15 7.23 16.91
CA GLN A 18 -0.84 6.54 16.13
C GLN A 18 -0.74 6.97 14.67
N GLN A 19 0.05 6.19 13.95
CA GLN A 19 0.43 6.45 12.56
C GLN A 19 -0.38 5.56 11.62
N TRP A 20 -0.57 6.03 10.40
CA TRP A 20 -1.03 5.14 9.33
C TRP A 20 0.17 4.30 8.87
N PRO A 21 0.06 2.97 8.88
CA PRO A 21 1.10 2.12 8.32
C PRO A 21 1.37 2.51 6.88
N ALA A 22 2.63 2.73 6.55
CA ALA A 22 3.07 3.12 5.22
C ALA A 22 4.40 2.44 4.87
N ALA A 23 4.58 2.16 3.58
CA ALA A 23 5.81 1.60 3.03
C ALA A 23 6.07 2.18 1.64
N GLU A 24 7.34 2.37 1.30
CA GLU A 24 7.77 2.58 -0.08
C GLU A 24 8.15 1.23 -0.69
N VAL A 25 7.67 0.98 -1.90
CA VAL A 25 7.88 -0.27 -2.63
C VAL A 25 8.56 0.06 -3.96
N GLU A 26 9.74 -0.49 -4.19
CA GLU A 26 10.35 -0.49 -5.51
C GLU A 26 9.71 -1.61 -6.35
N ILE A 27 9.11 -1.25 -7.48
CA ILE A 27 8.46 -2.17 -8.41
C ILE A 27 9.27 -2.19 -9.71
N VAL A 28 9.73 -3.37 -10.12
CA VAL A 28 10.48 -3.57 -11.38
C VAL A 28 9.70 -4.51 -12.30
N ASN A 29 9.41 -4.06 -13.52
CA ASN A 29 8.76 -4.91 -14.52
C ASN A 29 9.80 -5.79 -15.23
N HIS A 30 10.03 -7.01 -14.73
CA HIS A 30 10.96 -7.97 -15.36
C HIS A 30 10.41 -8.66 -16.62
N SER A 31 9.20 -8.32 -17.07
CA SER A 31 8.63 -8.92 -18.27
C SER A 31 9.06 -8.23 -19.55
N GLY A 32 8.97 -8.93 -20.69
CA GLY A 32 9.36 -8.40 -22.00
C GLY A 32 8.35 -7.42 -22.63
N ALA A 33 7.30 -7.01 -21.92
CA ALA A 33 6.26 -6.13 -22.44
C ALA A 33 5.82 -5.12 -21.38
N ARG A 34 5.25 -4.01 -21.83
CA ARG A 34 4.72 -2.96 -20.96
C ARG A 34 3.58 -3.51 -20.09
N ALA A 35 3.56 -3.14 -18.81
CA ALA A 35 2.55 -3.62 -17.89
C ALA A 35 2.27 -2.63 -16.76
N SER A 36 1.04 -2.72 -16.22
CA SER A 36 0.71 -2.17 -14.91
C SER A 36 0.96 -3.24 -13.84
N CYS A 37 1.58 -2.84 -12.74
CA CYS A 37 1.96 -3.70 -11.64
C CYS A 37 1.28 -3.22 -10.36
N ILE A 38 0.70 -4.14 -9.60
CA ILE A 38 0.09 -3.86 -8.30
C ILE A 38 0.72 -4.81 -7.28
N VAL A 39 1.32 -4.25 -6.24
CA VAL A 39 1.90 -4.98 -5.11
C VAL A 39 1.03 -4.72 -3.89
N ASN A 40 0.42 -5.77 -3.34
CA ASN A 40 -0.30 -5.67 -2.07
C ASN A 40 0.66 -5.92 -0.91
N VAL A 41 0.76 -4.94 -0.01
CA VAL A 41 1.63 -4.99 1.17
C VAL A 41 0.77 -5.16 2.40
N GLU A 42 1.08 -6.17 3.22
CA GLU A 42 0.50 -6.37 4.53
C GLU A 42 1.39 -5.73 5.60
N PHE A 43 0.75 -5.11 6.59
CA PHE A 43 1.39 -4.56 7.77
C PHE A 43 1.10 -5.46 8.96
N MET A 44 2.15 -6.08 9.49
CA MET A 44 2.10 -7.14 10.50
C MET A 44 2.80 -6.69 11.78
N ASP A 45 2.34 -7.12 12.95
CA ASP A 45 3.11 -6.96 14.18
C ASP A 45 4.21 -8.04 14.31
N GLY A 46 4.96 -8.01 15.42
CA GLY A 46 6.02 -8.98 15.71
C GLY A 46 5.53 -10.42 15.95
N ASP A 47 4.24 -10.59 16.24
CA ASP A 47 3.61 -11.89 16.49
C ASP A 47 3.04 -12.50 15.19
N GLY A 48 3.12 -11.77 14.07
CA GLY A 48 2.57 -12.19 12.79
C GLY A 48 1.07 -11.95 12.66
N THR A 49 0.48 -11.07 13.49
CA THR A 49 -0.90 -10.63 13.33
C THR A 49 -0.97 -9.50 12.30
N ARG A 50 -1.92 -9.61 11.36
CA ARG A 50 -2.15 -8.59 10.35
C ARG A 50 -2.98 -7.43 10.92
N HIS A 51 -2.44 -6.22 10.82
CA HIS A 51 -3.09 -4.97 11.27
C HIS A 51 -3.57 -4.07 10.13
N GLY A 52 -3.13 -4.35 8.90
CA GLY A 52 -3.59 -3.62 7.73
C GLY A 52 -3.01 -4.17 6.43
N GLU A 53 -3.52 -3.66 5.33
CA GLU A 53 -2.91 -3.83 4.01
C GLU A 53 -3.06 -2.55 3.20
N GLY A 54 -2.20 -2.38 2.21
CA GLY A 54 -2.27 -1.30 1.23
C GLY A 54 -1.64 -1.70 -0.09
N PRO A 55 -2.24 -1.34 -1.24
CA PRO A 55 -1.62 -1.54 -2.54
C PRO A 55 -0.61 -0.42 -2.85
N ALA A 56 0.52 -0.81 -3.43
CA ALA A 56 1.38 0.06 -4.22
C ALA A 56 1.16 -0.27 -5.71
N SER A 57 0.81 0.73 -6.51
CA SER A 57 0.45 0.51 -7.93
C SER A 57 1.28 1.38 -8.85
N SER A 58 1.93 0.74 -9.81
CA SER A 58 2.62 1.41 -10.90
C SER A 58 1.88 1.16 -12.21
N SER A 59 1.61 2.22 -12.96
CA SER A 59 0.96 2.12 -14.25
C SER A 59 1.98 2.18 -15.37
N SER A 60 1.84 1.29 -16.35
CA SER A 60 2.50 1.42 -17.64
C SER A 60 4.05 1.40 -17.61
N LEU A 61 4.63 0.52 -16.79
CA LEU A 61 6.07 0.25 -16.75
C LEU A 61 6.54 -0.51 -17.99
N ASP A 62 7.51 0.03 -18.72
CA ASP A 62 8.19 -0.69 -19.79
C ASP A 62 9.03 -1.86 -19.26
N ALA A 63 9.45 -2.75 -20.15
CA ALA A 63 10.31 -3.88 -19.81
C ALA A 63 11.61 -3.41 -19.15
N GLY A 64 11.90 -3.93 -17.95
CA GLY A 64 13.06 -3.56 -17.14
C GLY A 64 12.94 -2.23 -16.41
N GLN A 65 11.87 -1.46 -16.63
CA GLN A 65 11.67 -0.19 -15.94
C GLN A 65 11.28 -0.41 -14.47
N LYS A 66 11.68 0.55 -13.63
CA LYS A 66 11.32 0.60 -12.22
C LYS A 66 10.53 1.84 -11.84
N SER A 67 9.72 1.72 -10.79
CA SER A 67 9.09 2.83 -10.06
C SER A 67 9.22 2.60 -8.56
N VAL A 68 9.06 3.68 -7.78
CA VAL A 68 8.93 3.61 -6.32
C VAL A 68 7.57 4.17 -5.98
N ASP A 69 6.72 3.33 -5.38
CA ASP A 69 5.32 3.64 -5.11
C ASP A 69 4.98 3.37 -3.65
N GLY A 70 4.09 4.19 -3.09
CA GLY A 70 3.65 4.07 -1.70
C GLY A 70 2.53 3.04 -1.53
N ALA A 71 2.63 2.21 -0.50
CA ALA A 71 1.53 1.43 0.05
C ALA A 71 1.11 2.02 1.40
N GLN A 72 -0.19 2.20 1.64
CA GLN A 72 -0.72 2.72 2.90
C GLN A 72 -1.88 1.89 3.42
N GLY A 73 -1.84 1.55 4.71
CA GLY A 73 -2.92 0.90 5.42
C GLY A 73 -4.11 1.84 5.69
N LEU A 74 -5.31 1.28 5.75
CA LEU A 74 -6.56 2.03 5.99
C LEU A 74 -6.83 2.33 7.47
N GLY A 75 -6.12 1.65 8.38
CA GLY A 75 -6.29 1.77 9.83
C GLY A 75 -5.10 2.45 10.50
N LYS A 76 -5.38 3.26 11.51
CA LYS A 76 -4.36 3.77 12.41
C LYS A 76 -3.83 2.64 13.31
N PHE A 77 -2.51 2.57 13.50
CA PHE A 77 -1.87 1.59 14.36
C PHE A 77 -0.90 2.24 15.35
N THR A 78 -0.73 1.63 16.52
CA THR A 78 0.24 2.04 17.53
C THR A 78 1.10 0.84 17.89
N GLY A 79 2.41 0.97 17.68
CA GLY A 79 3.37 -0.09 17.89
C GLY A 79 4.32 -0.22 16.71
N ARG A 80 5.17 -1.24 16.74
CA ARG A 80 6.08 -1.57 15.64
C ARG A 80 5.37 -2.49 14.66
N LEU A 81 5.48 -2.17 13.36
CA LEU A 81 5.02 -3.02 12.28
C LEU A 81 6.18 -3.46 11.41
N THR A 82 5.99 -4.61 10.76
CA THR A 82 6.80 -5.12 9.67
C THR A 82 5.96 -5.14 8.41
N CYS A 83 6.58 -4.86 7.27
CA CYS A 83 5.92 -4.91 5.97
C CYS A 83 6.18 -6.27 5.30
N ARG A 84 5.15 -6.85 4.69
CA ARG A 84 5.24 -8.10 3.94
C ARG A 84 4.58 -7.94 2.58
N VAL A 85 5.25 -8.36 1.50
CA VAL A 85 4.60 -8.50 0.20
C VAL A 85 3.68 -9.72 0.25
N ALA A 86 2.38 -9.50 0.10
CA ALA A 86 1.37 -10.56 0.13
C ALA A 86 1.02 -11.06 -1.27
N GLN A 87 0.88 -10.15 -2.23
CA GLN A 87 0.54 -10.49 -3.61
C GLN A 87 1.17 -9.50 -4.59
N VAL A 88 1.62 -10.02 -5.72
CA VAL A 88 2.04 -9.22 -6.87
C VAL A 88 1.14 -9.57 -8.06
N SER A 89 0.48 -8.56 -8.62
CA SER A 89 -0.38 -8.69 -9.78
C SER A 89 0.19 -7.88 -10.93
N ARG A 90 0.20 -8.46 -12.13
CA ARG A 90 0.72 -7.80 -13.34
C ARG A 90 -0.32 -7.88 -14.45
N PHE A 91 -0.58 -6.73 -15.07
CA PHE A 91 -1.55 -6.57 -16.14
C PHE A 91 -0.84 -6.02 -17.36
N PRO A 92 -0.61 -6.84 -18.41
CA PRO A 92 -0.03 -6.36 -19.66
C PRO A 92 -0.87 -5.22 -20.22
N THR A 93 -0.20 -4.14 -20.62
CA THR A 93 -0.83 -2.99 -21.30
C THR A 93 -0.48 -3.09 -22.79
N ARG A 94 -1.50 -3.02 -23.65
CA ARG A 94 -1.31 -3.02 -25.11
C ARG A 94 -0.67 -1.72 -25.60
#